data_AF-A0A3B6A255-F1
#
_entry.id   AF-A0A3B6A255-F1
#
_cell.length_a   1.000
_cell.length_b   1.000
_cell.length_c   1.000
_cell.angle_alpha   90.00
_cell.angle_beta   90.00
_cell.angle_gamma   90.00
#
_symmetry.space_group_name_H-M   'P 1'
#
loop_
_entity.id
_entity.type
_entity.pdbx_description
1 polymer ?
#
loop_
_entity_poly.entity_id
_entity_poly.type
_entity_poly.pdbx_seq_one_letter_code
_entity_poly.pdbx_strand_id
1 'polypeptide(L)'
;MSKGIVVVCSGGNEGPEPHSIKNDAPWLITVVAGSVDRSFDVGVNLGNGMSLHGEALNQVAKPMSKMYPLLYSEAQRDCNYMVNHAVAQKIVVCDSEAPWFVDSILQAGAAGVVLDNKASDGYTVSLDDDNSGVVQMSARDGAVLRAYAASSSRSARASFSYHKTFLGYRPAPVVASFSSRGPSKHFPGVLKPDILAPGLNILAACPWTESKIGPFNILSGTSMAAPHSSGVAALIKSLHPDWSPAAVKSAMMTTAYVVNSTGGSVLDEKHGKADAYAMGAGHVNPTRAADPGLVYDLGVTDYAGYICWLLGDRGNKSLTCAKLPKVRDVELNYPTITVPLKPTAFMVNRTVTNVGPPSLTYVAKLDMPKSLTVRVTPNKLVFSKAREKKSSSGQFRAVQPDHTPGSQLSRDLALIKASHIQWNCELLDLP
;
A
#
# COMPACT_ATOMS: atom_id res chain seq x y z
N MET A 1 17.73 13.92 -7.20
CA MET A 1 17.13 15.22 -7.56
C MET A 1 18.05 16.16 -8.33
N SER A 2 19.14 16.68 -7.75
CA SER A 2 19.95 17.74 -8.41
C SER A 2 20.56 17.36 -9.76
N LYS A 3 20.79 16.06 -9.98
CA LYS A 3 21.26 15.51 -11.26
C LYS A 3 20.14 14.98 -12.16
N GLY A 4 18.88 15.31 -11.89
CA GLY A 4 17.73 14.85 -12.70
C GLY A 4 17.39 13.36 -12.57
N ILE A 5 17.94 12.66 -11.57
CA ILE A 5 17.69 11.23 -11.32
C ILE A 5 16.51 11.05 -10.35
N VAL A 6 15.53 10.24 -10.77
CA VAL A 6 14.41 9.75 -9.94
C VAL A 6 14.92 8.65 -9.02
N VAL A 7 14.55 8.72 -7.73
CA VAL A 7 14.88 7.69 -6.74
C VAL A 7 13.58 7.17 -6.15
N VAL A 8 13.38 5.87 -6.26
CA VAL A 8 12.23 5.14 -5.73
C VAL A 8 12.72 4.25 -4.60
N CYS A 9 12.02 4.29 -3.47
CA CYS A 9 12.38 3.53 -2.28
C CYS A 9 11.16 2.79 -1.73
N SER A 10 11.41 1.62 -1.14
CA SER A 10 10.41 0.89 -0.38
C SER A 10 10.01 1.65 0.88
N GLY A 11 8.74 1.54 1.27
CA GLY A 11 8.20 2.19 2.47
C GLY A 11 8.56 1.51 3.79
N GLY A 12 9.05 0.27 3.76
CA GLY A 12 9.31 -0.55 4.95
C GLY A 12 8.22 -1.62 5.14
N ASN A 13 8.54 -2.63 5.95
CA ASN A 13 7.70 -3.80 6.20
C ASN A 13 7.34 -3.94 7.69
N GLU A 14 7.29 -2.82 8.42
CA GLU A 14 7.02 -2.73 9.87
C GLU A 14 5.61 -2.20 10.19
N GLY A 15 4.70 -2.25 9.22
CA GLY A 15 3.27 -2.00 9.43
C GLY A 15 2.59 -3.10 10.26
N PRO A 16 1.29 -2.95 10.59
CA PRO A 16 0.38 -1.89 10.14
C PRO A 16 0.35 -0.67 11.09
N GLU A 17 1.23 -0.61 12.09
CA GLU A 17 1.21 0.46 13.08
C GLU A 17 1.58 1.84 12.48
N PRO A 18 0.97 2.95 12.93
CA PRO A 18 1.33 4.29 12.50
C PRO A 18 2.81 4.63 12.72
N HIS A 19 3.33 5.54 11.90
CA HIS A 19 4.73 6.02 11.99
C HIS A 19 5.81 4.94 11.81
N SER A 20 5.49 3.83 11.14
CA SER A 20 6.44 2.78 10.77
C SER A 20 7.18 3.08 9.46
N ILE A 21 6.69 4.04 8.65
CA ILE A 21 7.25 4.35 7.33
C ILE A 21 8.75 4.72 7.39
N LYS A 22 9.50 4.17 6.44
CA LYS A 22 10.91 4.44 6.17
C LYS A 22 11.06 5.23 4.87
N ASN A 23 12.30 5.65 4.56
CA ASN A 23 12.63 6.37 3.32
C ASN A 23 11.68 7.55 3.07
N ASP A 24 11.42 8.33 4.12
CA ASP A 24 10.33 9.30 4.21
C ASP A 24 10.70 10.71 3.72
N ALA A 25 11.88 10.87 3.12
CA ALA A 25 12.32 12.14 2.58
C ALA A 25 11.42 12.62 1.42
N PRO A 26 11.03 13.91 1.34
CA PRO A 26 10.10 14.40 0.31
C PRO A 26 10.58 14.23 -1.13
N TRP A 27 11.90 14.20 -1.35
CA TRP A 27 12.50 14.02 -2.68
C TRP A 27 12.56 12.58 -3.18
N LEU A 28 12.15 11.60 -2.36
CA LEU A 28 12.05 10.18 -2.75
C LEU A 28 10.62 9.85 -3.16
N ILE A 29 10.43 8.91 -4.08
CA ILE A 29 9.13 8.24 -4.28
C ILE A 29 9.08 7.05 -3.31
N THR A 30 8.30 7.16 -2.25
CA THR A 30 8.17 6.11 -1.22
C THR A 30 6.97 5.23 -1.51
N VAL A 31 7.22 3.95 -1.73
CA VAL A 31 6.23 3.00 -2.27
C VAL A 31 5.81 1.99 -1.21
N VAL A 32 4.50 1.82 -1.05
CA VAL A 32 3.89 0.81 -0.19
C VAL A 32 3.33 -0.35 -0.99
N ALA A 33 3.11 -1.48 -0.32
CA ALA A 33 2.76 -2.75 -0.95
C ALA A 33 1.25 -3.03 -0.85
N GLY A 34 0.67 -3.37 -2.00
CA GLY A 34 -0.70 -3.87 -2.12
C GLY A 34 -0.78 -5.24 -2.77
N SER A 35 -1.91 -5.90 -2.57
CA SER A 35 -2.28 -7.15 -3.24
C SER A 35 -2.56 -6.96 -4.72
N VAL A 36 -2.41 -8.04 -5.46
CA VAL A 36 -2.91 -8.21 -6.83
C VAL A 36 -4.17 -9.06 -6.81
N ASP A 37 -4.83 -9.21 -7.95
CA ASP A 37 -6.03 -10.05 -8.13
C ASP A 37 -5.70 -11.54 -8.34
N ARG A 38 -4.52 -11.98 -7.90
CA ARG A 38 -4.07 -13.37 -8.00
C ARG A 38 -4.11 -14.02 -6.61
N SER A 39 -4.62 -15.24 -6.56
CA SER A 39 -4.61 -16.11 -5.39
C SER A 39 -4.08 -17.50 -5.76
N PHE A 40 -3.37 -18.14 -4.83
CA PHE A 40 -2.96 -19.54 -4.95
C PHE A 40 -3.94 -20.44 -4.18
N ASP A 41 -5.19 -20.42 -4.63
CA ASP A 41 -6.37 -20.84 -3.86
C ASP A 41 -6.34 -22.32 -3.43
N VAL A 42 -6.61 -22.52 -2.14
CA VAL A 42 -6.82 -23.81 -1.52
C VAL A 42 -8.03 -23.73 -0.59
N GLY A 43 -9.06 -24.53 -0.88
CA GLY A 43 -10.21 -24.68 0.00
C GLY A 43 -9.88 -25.59 1.18
N VAL A 44 -10.06 -25.10 2.41
CA VAL A 44 -10.00 -25.89 3.63
C VAL A 44 -11.41 -26.32 4.01
N ASN A 45 -11.79 -27.52 3.56
CA ASN A 45 -13.15 -28.06 3.70
C ASN A 45 -13.29 -28.78 5.05
N LEU A 46 -14.15 -28.25 5.92
CA LEU A 46 -14.41 -28.74 7.25
C LEU A 46 -15.51 -29.83 7.26
N GLY A 47 -15.44 -30.75 8.21
CA GLY A 47 -16.42 -31.85 8.35
C GLY A 47 -17.85 -31.39 8.66
N ASN A 48 -18.04 -30.12 9.07
CA ASN A 48 -19.36 -29.52 9.27
C ASN A 48 -19.94 -28.89 7.99
N GLY A 49 -19.28 -29.03 6.84
CA GLY A 49 -19.73 -28.51 5.54
C GLY A 49 -19.27 -27.08 5.22
N MET A 50 -18.58 -26.40 6.14
CA MET A 50 -17.98 -25.10 5.84
C MET A 50 -16.70 -25.28 5.02
N SER A 51 -16.43 -24.34 4.10
CA SER A 51 -15.14 -24.23 3.41
C SER A 51 -14.52 -22.88 3.71
N LEU A 52 -13.28 -22.90 4.19
CA LEU A 52 -12.49 -21.69 4.45
C LEU A 52 -11.51 -21.46 3.31
N HIS A 53 -11.17 -20.20 3.06
CA HIS A 53 -10.17 -19.83 2.06
C HIS A 53 -8.76 -19.89 2.67
N GLY A 54 -7.86 -20.56 1.97
CA GLY A 54 -6.43 -20.54 2.23
C GLY A 54 -5.66 -20.47 0.91
N GLU A 55 -4.35 -20.36 1.01
CA GLU A 55 -3.46 -20.27 -0.13
C GLU A 55 -2.22 -21.14 0.06
N ALA A 56 -1.68 -21.71 -1.03
CA ALA A 56 -0.45 -22.49 -1.01
C ALA A 56 0.29 -22.39 -2.35
N LEU A 57 1.59 -22.10 -2.33
CA LEU A 57 2.40 -22.07 -3.55
C LEU A 57 2.51 -23.46 -4.19
N ASN A 58 2.68 -24.49 -3.35
CA ASN A 58 2.77 -25.87 -3.79
C ASN A 58 1.38 -26.49 -4.00
N GLN A 59 0.91 -26.42 -5.24
CA GLN A 59 -0.39 -26.93 -5.65
C GLN A 59 -0.36 -28.43 -5.93
N VAL A 60 -1.26 -29.20 -5.30
CA VAL A 60 -1.32 -30.67 -5.45
C VAL A 60 -2.32 -31.05 -6.55
N ALA A 61 -1.84 -31.70 -7.62
CA ALA A 61 -2.65 -32.01 -8.81
C ALA A 61 -3.76 -33.06 -8.59
N LYS A 62 -3.64 -33.90 -7.56
CA LYS A 62 -4.64 -34.91 -7.15
C LYS A 62 -4.91 -34.79 -5.66
N PRO A 63 -5.70 -33.80 -5.22
CA PRO A 63 -6.04 -33.68 -3.81
C PRO A 63 -6.78 -34.93 -3.36
N MET A 64 -6.34 -35.55 -2.27
CA MET A 64 -7.10 -36.61 -1.64
C MET A 64 -8.34 -35.98 -0.99
N SER A 65 -9.54 -36.44 -1.36
CA SER A 65 -10.80 -36.09 -0.68
C SER A 65 -10.92 -36.65 0.73
N LYS A 66 -9.88 -37.36 1.19
CA LYS A 66 -9.80 -37.93 2.53
C LYS A 66 -9.74 -36.81 3.56
N MET A 67 -10.74 -36.78 4.45
CA MET A 67 -10.72 -35.90 5.62
C MET A 67 -9.77 -36.44 6.69
N TYR A 68 -8.95 -35.58 7.25
CA TYR A 68 -8.02 -35.86 8.35
C TYR A 68 -8.47 -35.16 9.63
N PRO A 69 -8.26 -35.76 10.81
CA PRO A 69 -8.49 -35.06 12.07
C PRO A 69 -7.67 -33.77 12.16
N LEU A 70 -8.26 -32.71 12.71
CA LEU A 70 -7.55 -31.48 13.06
C LEU A 70 -6.84 -31.67 14.40
N LEU A 71 -5.62 -31.12 14.49
CA LEU A 71 -4.86 -31.00 15.74
C LEU A 71 -4.60 -29.52 16.01
N TYR A 72 -5.19 -29.01 17.08
CA TYR A 72 -4.97 -27.66 17.56
C TYR A 72 -5.01 -27.65 19.09
N SER A 73 -4.14 -26.85 19.70
CA SER A 73 -4.14 -26.59 21.14
C SER A 73 -3.55 -25.20 21.38
N GLU A 74 -4.22 -24.39 22.18
CA GLU A 74 -3.71 -23.08 22.60
C GLU A 74 -2.32 -23.16 23.26
N ALA A 75 -2.06 -24.24 24.01
CA ALA A 75 -0.77 -24.48 24.65
C ALA A 75 0.35 -24.85 23.67
N GLN A 76 0.00 -25.24 22.44
CA GLN A 76 0.94 -25.64 21.37
C GLN A 76 0.66 -24.86 20.07
N ARG A 77 0.14 -23.64 20.17
CA ARG A 77 -0.19 -22.80 19.01
C ARG A 77 1.02 -22.53 18.10
N ASP A 78 2.22 -22.48 18.67
CA ASP A 78 3.47 -22.30 17.93
C ASP A 78 4.00 -23.61 17.32
N CYS A 79 3.18 -24.67 17.31
CA CYS A 79 3.47 -25.96 16.67
C CYS A 79 4.81 -26.59 17.02
N ASN A 80 5.30 -26.33 18.24
CA ASN A 80 6.46 -27.00 18.80
C ASN A 80 6.10 -28.43 19.22
N TYR A 81 5.96 -29.30 18.22
CA TYR A 81 5.63 -30.72 18.36
C TYR A 81 6.87 -31.62 18.35
N MET A 82 8.04 -31.12 18.76
CA MET A 82 9.31 -31.87 18.71
C MET A 82 9.13 -33.33 19.18
N VAL A 83 9.40 -34.27 18.26
CA VAL A 83 9.38 -35.73 18.48
C VAL A 83 8.01 -36.33 18.84
N ASN A 84 6.90 -35.61 18.63
CA ASN A 84 5.58 -36.12 18.95
C ASN A 84 4.90 -36.82 17.76
N HIS A 85 4.90 -38.16 17.75
CA HIS A 85 4.15 -38.96 16.77
C HIS A 85 2.62 -38.72 16.78
N ALA A 86 2.09 -37.97 17.75
CA ALA A 86 0.67 -37.60 17.79
C ALA A 86 0.21 -36.74 16.60
N VAL A 87 1.11 -36.21 15.77
CA VAL A 87 0.77 -35.45 14.55
C VAL A 87 0.48 -36.35 13.34
N ALA A 88 0.85 -37.63 13.39
CA ALA A 88 0.72 -38.53 12.25
C ALA A 88 -0.74 -38.66 11.78
N GLN A 89 -0.96 -38.56 10.46
CA GLN A 89 -2.29 -38.59 9.82
C GLN A 89 -3.26 -37.52 10.34
N LYS A 90 -2.77 -36.36 10.76
CA LYS A 90 -3.59 -35.19 11.15
C LYS A 90 -3.22 -33.95 10.35
N ILE A 91 -4.15 -33.02 10.24
CA ILE A 91 -3.87 -31.65 9.80
C ILE A 91 -3.59 -30.82 11.06
N VAL A 92 -2.39 -30.26 11.15
CA VAL A 92 -1.95 -29.48 12.32
C VAL A 92 -2.20 -28.01 12.05
N VAL A 93 -2.82 -27.30 12.99
CA VAL A 93 -3.09 -25.86 12.89
C VAL A 93 -2.11 -25.10 13.77
N CYS A 94 -1.39 -24.15 13.18
CA CYS A 94 -0.29 -23.42 13.79
C CYS A 94 -0.49 -21.91 13.63
N ASP A 95 -0.04 -21.14 14.60
CA ASP A 95 0.14 -19.71 14.42
C ASP A 95 1.40 -19.46 13.56
N SER A 96 1.34 -18.48 12.66
CA SER A 96 2.38 -18.09 11.67
C SER A 96 3.74 -17.69 12.25
N GLU A 97 3.90 -17.60 13.58
CA GLU A 97 5.21 -17.42 14.23
C GLU A 97 6.04 -18.72 14.31
N ALA A 98 5.48 -19.84 13.84
CA ALA A 98 6.01 -21.19 13.98
C ALA A 98 6.79 -21.81 12.77
N PRO A 99 7.25 -21.09 11.72
CA PRO A 99 7.67 -21.73 10.47
C PRO A 99 8.85 -22.72 10.64
N TRP A 100 9.64 -22.57 11.70
CA TRP A 100 10.81 -23.42 11.98
C TRP A 100 10.50 -24.91 12.20
N PHE A 101 9.27 -25.29 12.58
CA PHE A 101 8.92 -26.69 12.89
C PHE A 101 8.09 -27.38 11.81
N VAL A 102 7.72 -26.67 10.74
CA VAL A 102 6.83 -27.17 9.68
C VAL A 102 7.39 -28.42 9.01
N ASP A 103 8.67 -28.40 8.62
CA ASP A 103 9.32 -29.56 8.01
C ASP A 103 9.36 -30.77 8.95
N SER A 104 9.62 -30.56 10.25
CA SER A 104 9.61 -31.63 11.24
C SER A 104 8.22 -32.26 11.43
N ILE A 105 7.16 -31.45 11.39
CA ILE A 105 5.77 -31.92 11.51
C ILE A 105 5.38 -32.77 10.29
N LEU A 106 5.74 -32.32 9.09
CA LEU A 106 5.51 -33.07 7.86
C LEU A 106 6.31 -34.38 7.84
N GLN A 107 7.59 -34.36 8.25
CA GLN A 107 8.43 -35.56 8.38
C GLN A 107 7.89 -36.57 9.41
N ALA A 108 7.24 -36.10 10.48
CA ALA A 108 6.59 -36.96 11.47
C ALA A 108 5.27 -37.60 10.97
N GLY A 109 4.89 -37.38 9.70
CA GLY A 109 3.77 -38.02 9.04
C GLY A 109 2.45 -37.27 9.14
N ALA A 110 2.47 -35.97 9.44
CA ALA A 110 1.29 -35.12 9.34
C ALA A 110 0.70 -35.15 7.92
N ALA A 111 -0.62 -35.09 7.83
CA ALA A 111 -1.33 -35.06 6.56
C ALA A 111 -1.32 -33.66 5.92
N GLY A 112 -1.07 -32.63 6.72
CA GLY A 112 -0.94 -31.25 6.27
C GLY A 112 -0.71 -30.31 7.46
N VAL A 113 -0.29 -29.08 7.16
CA VAL A 113 -0.13 -28.00 8.13
C VAL A 113 -0.93 -26.80 7.64
N VAL A 114 -1.66 -26.18 8.54
CA VAL A 114 -2.27 -24.87 8.31
C VAL A 114 -1.50 -23.85 9.14
N LEU A 115 -1.02 -22.79 8.49
CA LEU A 115 -0.42 -21.63 9.15
C LEU A 115 -1.42 -20.48 9.15
N ASP A 116 -1.85 -20.09 10.34
CA ASP A 116 -2.76 -18.99 10.56
C ASP A 116 -2.00 -17.69 10.77
N ASN A 117 -2.39 -16.63 10.08
CA ASN A 117 -1.76 -15.33 10.27
C ASN A 117 -2.13 -14.69 11.61
N LYS A 118 -1.25 -13.81 12.10
CA LYS A 118 -1.47 -13.09 13.36
C LYS A 118 -2.68 -12.17 13.23
N ALA A 119 -3.33 -11.86 14.34
CA ALA A 119 -4.47 -10.94 14.34
C ALA A 119 -4.14 -9.56 13.70
N SER A 120 -2.89 -9.10 13.79
CA SER A 120 -2.41 -7.87 13.14
C SER A 120 -2.37 -7.94 11.62
N ASP A 121 -2.28 -9.13 11.04
CA ASP A 121 -2.19 -9.32 9.59
C ASP A 121 -3.54 -9.26 8.88
N GLY A 122 -4.63 -9.45 9.64
CA GLY A 122 -5.99 -9.39 9.12
C GLY A 122 -6.20 -10.36 7.95
N TYR A 123 -6.53 -9.82 6.79
CA TYR A 123 -6.76 -10.56 5.53
C TYR A 123 -5.52 -10.71 4.67
N THR A 124 -4.36 -10.16 5.07
CA THR A 124 -3.12 -10.33 4.33
C THR A 124 -2.66 -11.77 4.47
N VAL A 125 -2.48 -12.48 3.35
CA VAL A 125 -1.84 -13.80 3.30
C VAL A 125 -0.52 -13.65 2.53
N SER A 126 0.58 -13.48 3.27
CA SER A 126 1.92 -13.47 2.69
C SER A 126 2.44 -14.89 2.61
N LEU A 127 2.70 -15.37 1.40
CA LEU A 127 3.09 -16.75 1.18
C LEU A 127 4.60 -16.92 1.28
N ASP A 128 5.00 -17.85 2.14
CA ASP A 128 6.33 -18.46 2.11
C ASP A 128 6.38 -19.73 1.26
N ASP A 129 7.55 -20.00 0.66
CA ASP A 129 7.83 -21.20 -0.14
C ASP A 129 8.09 -22.41 0.77
N ASP A 130 7.05 -22.81 1.49
CA ASP A 130 7.06 -23.99 2.34
C ASP A 130 6.74 -25.26 1.54
N ASN A 131 7.13 -26.40 2.09
CA ASN A 131 6.94 -27.74 1.55
C ASN A 131 5.48 -28.04 1.11
N SER A 132 5.30 -29.04 0.24
CA SER A 132 4.05 -29.40 -0.45
C SER A 132 2.84 -29.86 0.38
N GLY A 133 2.80 -29.56 1.68
CA GLY A 133 1.71 -29.88 2.62
C GLY A 133 1.26 -28.70 3.47
N VAL A 134 1.64 -27.47 3.14
CA VAL A 134 1.34 -26.27 3.91
C VAL A 134 0.28 -25.43 3.21
N VAL A 135 -0.73 -25.00 3.98
CA VAL A 135 -1.74 -24.04 3.57
C VAL A 135 -1.66 -22.85 4.52
N GLN A 136 -1.54 -21.64 3.98
CA GLN A 136 -1.49 -20.40 4.75
C GLN A 136 -2.86 -19.71 4.65
N MET A 137 -3.34 -19.09 5.73
CA MET A 137 -4.65 -18.46 5.73
C MET A 137 -4.70 -17.16 6.51
N SER A 138 -5.75 -16.38 6.21
CA SER A 138 -6.01 -15.12 6.88
C SER A 138 -6.21 -15.32 8.38
N ALA A 139 -5.93 -14.28 9.17
CA ALA A 139 -6.15 -14.33 10.62
C ALA A 139 -7.62 -14.58 10.98
N ARG A 140 -8.53 -14.12 10.10
CA ARG A 140 -9.98 -14.31 10.26
C ARG A 140 -10.38 -15.76 10.03
N ASP A 141 -9.96 -16.36 8.92
CA ASP A 141 -10.30 -17.75 8.60
C ASP A 141 -9.61 -18.71 9.58
N GLY A 142 -8.38 -18.42 9.99
CA GLY A 142 -7.67 -19.13 11.04
C GLY A 142 -8.43 -19.14 12.37
N ALA A 143 -8.97 -17.99 12.79
CA ALA A 143 -9.79 -17.93 14.01
C ALA A 143 -11.04 -18.84 13.93
N VAL A 144 -11.68 -18.93 12.76
CA VAL A 144 -12.81 -19.83 12.53
C VAL A 144 -12.37 -21.29 12.57
N LEU A 145 -11.23 -21.62 11.95
CA LEU A 145 -10.65 -22.96 11.97
C LEU A 145 -10.30 -23.42 13.39
N ARG A 146 -9.65 -22.57 14.17
CA ARG A 146 -9.27 -22.87 15.56
C ARG A 146 -10.50 -23.06 16.45
N ALA A 147 -11.53 -22.23 16.30
CA ALA A 147 -12.80 -22.41 17.01
C ALA A 147 -13.48 -23.73 16.64
N TYR A 148 -13.47 -24.10 15.36
CA TYR A 148 -13.99 -25.40 14.90
C TYR A 148 -13.21 -26.56 15.51
N ALA A 149 -11.87 -26.50 15.49
CA ALA A 149 -11.00 -27.52 16.06
C ALA A 149 -11.22 -27.70 17.58
N ALA A 150 -11.41 -26.60 18.32
CA ALA A 150 -11.64 -26.62 19.76
C ALA A 150 -13.06 -27.12 20.15
N SER A 151 -14.08 -26.81 19.33
CA SER A 151 -15.48 -27.13 19.65
C SER A 151 -15.85 -28.62 19.48
N SER A 152 -15.11 -29.37 18.66
CA SER A 152 -15.47 -30.73 18.26
C SER A 152 -14.50 -31.77 18.83
N SER A 153 -14.58 -31.99 20.15
CA SER A 153 -13.53 -32.63 20.98
C SER A 153 -13.07 -34.05 20.59
N ARG A 154 -13.66 -34.71 19.58
CA ARG A 154 -13.12 -35.95 18.97
C ARG A 154 -13.35 -36.14 17.46
N SER A 155 -13.96 -35.18 16.76
CA SER A 155 -14.43 -35.35 15.37
C SER A 155 -14.17 -34.16 14.44
N ALA A 156 -13.44 -33.13 14.88
CA ALA A 156 -13.00 -32.06 13.99
C ALA A 156 -12.14 -32.66 12.87
N ARG A 157 -12.59 -32.55 11.62
CA ARG A 157 -11.83 -33.03 10.46
C ARG A 157 -11.85 -31.99 9.36
N ALA A 158 -10.79 -31.97 8.56
CA ALA A 158 -10.70 -31.12 7.39
C ALA A 158 -10.04 -31.87 6.22
N SER A 159 -10.19 -31.33 5.02
CA SER A 159 -9.48 -31.75 3.81
C SER A 159 -9.13 -30.52 2.97
N PHE A 160 -8.13 -30.64 2.10
CA PHE A 160 -7.70 -29.57 1.21
C PHE A 160 -8.17 -29.82 -0.22
N SER A 161 -8.73 -28.79 -0.86
CA SER A 161 -9.02 -28.76 -2.29
C SER A 161 -8.14 -27.71 -2.96
N TYR A 162 -7.20 -28.15 -3.80
CA TYR A 162 -6.28 -27.26 -4.49
C TYR A 162 -6.89 -26.80 -5.81
N HIS A 163 -7.00 -25.47 -5.97
CA HIS A 163 -7.70 -24.85 -7.10
C HIS A 163 -6.74 -24.20 -8.10
N LYS A 164 -5.42 -24.44 -7.97
CA LYS A 164 -4.35 -23.83 -8.77
C LYS A 164 -4.33 -22.31 -8.58
N THR A 165 -3.57 -21.62 -9.42
CA THR A 165 -3.59 -20.15 -9.46
C THR A 165 -4.94 -19.66 -10.00
N PHE A 166 -5.62 -18.86 -9.19
CA PHE A 166 -6.86 -18.16 -9.54
C PHE A 166 -6.56 -16.69 -9.84
N LEU A 167 -7.16 -16.15 -10.91
CA LEU A 167 -7.08 -14.74 -11.29
C LEU A 167 -8.45 -14.08 -11.16
N GLY A 168 -8.46 -12.78 -10.85
CA GLY A 168 -9.67 -12.04 -10.55
C GLY A 168 -10.14 -12.19 -9.10
N TYR A 169 -9.24 -12.52 -8.17
CA TYR A 169 -9.51 -12.51 -6.74
C TYR A 169 -9.92 -11.10 -6.28
N ARG A 170 -10.95 -11.03 -5.43
CA ARG A 170 -11.54 -9.75 -4.99
C ARG A 170 -11.69 -9.72 -3.47
N PRO A 171 -11.49 -8.54 -2.84
CA PRO A 171 -11.09 -7.27 -3.45
C PRO A 171 -9.59 -7.19 -3.76
N ALA A 172 -9.23 -6.44 -4.80
CA ALA A 172 -7.84 -6.09 -5.13
C ALA A 172 -7.78 -4.68 -5.77
N PRO A 173 -6.79 -3.83 -5.45
CA PRO A 173 -5.75 -4.06 -4.45
C PRO A 173 -6.28 -3.83 -3.02
N VAL A 174 -5.63 -4.50 -2.07
CA VAL A 174 -5.74 -4.30 -0.62
C VAL A 174 -4.33 -4.00 -0.10
N VAL A 175 -4.18 -3.02 0.79
CA VAL A 175 -2.88 -2.70 1.36
C VAL A 175 -2.43 -3.83 2.28
N ALA A 176 -1.23 -4.36 2.06
CA ALA A 176 -0.69 -5.45 2.89
C ALA A 176 -0.47 -4.99 4.35
N SER A 177 -0.62 -5.92 5.30
CA SER A 177 -0.44 -5.66 6.74
C SER A 177 0.96 -5.17 7.08
N PHE A 178 1.99 -5.87 6.59
CA PHE A 178 3.38 -5.51 6.82
C PHE A 178 3.74 -4.14 6.25
N SER A 179 3.00 -3.63 5.27
CA SER A 179 3.40 -2.40 4.59
C SER A 179 3.38 -1.21 5.56
N SER A 180 4.54 -0.61 5.80
CA SER A 180 4.64 0.48 6.79
C SER A 180 3.72 1.66 6.49
N ARG A 181 3.26 2.33 7.56
CA ARG A 181 2.30 3.44 7.55
C ARG A 181 2.96 4.76 7.91
N GLY A 182 2.47 5.84 7.32
CA GLY A 182 2.73 7.19 7.80
C GLY A 182 2.05 7.49 9.15
N PRO A 183 2.08 8.74 9.62
CA PRO A 183 2.88 9.85 9.09
C PRO A 183 4.39 9.63 9.24
N SER A 184 5.17 10.32 8.43
CA SER A 184 6.63 10.40 8.60
C SER A 184 7.00 10.94 9.99
N LYS A 185 7.99 10.33 10.66
CA LYS A 185 8.55 10.84 11.91
C LYS A 185 9.46 12.05 11.70
N HIS A 186 10.15 12.11 10.55
CA HIS A 186 11.13 13.16 10.25
C HIS A 186 10.51 14.35 9.52
N PHE A 187 9.50 14.12 8.68
CA PHE A 187 8.87 15.09 7.77
C PHE A 187 7.34 15.06 7.91
N PRO A 188 6.77 15.31 9.10
CA PRO A 188 5.34 15.10 9.38
C PRO A 188 4.40 15.96 8.52
N GLY A 189 4.89 17.09 7.99
CA GLY A 189 4.11 17.99 7.14
C GLY A 189 3.97 17.54 5.67
N VAL A 190 4.70 16.49 5.25
CA VAL A 190 4.60 15.90 3.91
C VAL A 190 4.02 14.49 4.03
N LEU A 191 2.94 14.21 3.28
CA LEU A 191 2.31 12.90 3.30
C LEU A 191 3.30 11.81 2.86
N LYS A 192 3.39 10.76 3.67
CA LYS A 192 4.02 9.49 3.30
C LYS A 192 3.11 8.33 3.70
N PRO A 193 3.06 7.24 2.92
CA PRO A 193 3.80 6.99 1.68
C PRO A 193 3.29 7.84 0.50
N ASP A 194 3.98 7.77 -0.64
CA ASP A 194 3.56 8.51 -1.84
C ASP A 194 2.54 7.73 -2.66
N ILE A 195 2.78 6.43 -2.88
CA ILE A 195 2.01 5.62 -3.83
C ILE A 195 1.99 4.14 -3.43
N LEU A 196 0.92 3.44 -3.80
CA LEU A 196 0.72 2.01 -3.64
C LEU A 196 1.06 1.29 -4.96
N ALA A 197 1.72 0.14 -4.87
CA ALA A 197 2.01 -0.71 -6.02
C ALA A 197 1.99 -2.21 -5.63
N PRO A 198 1.97 -3.13 -6.62
CA PRO A 198 1.98 -4.57 -6.37
C PRO A 198 3.20 -5.01 -5.54
N GLY A 199 2.97 -5.57 -4.36
CA GLY A 199 4.05 -5.99 -3.46
C GLY A 199 3.74 -7.19 -2.59
N LEU A 200 2.56 -7.80 -2.73
CA LEU A 200 2.19 -9.04 -2.04
C LEU A 200 2.24 -10.21 -3.01
N ASN A 201 2.99 -11.25 -2.66
CA ASN A 201 3.13 -12.51 -3.40
C ASN A 201 3.52 -12.28 -4.87
N ILE A 202 4.63 -11.57 -5.11
CA ILE A 202 5.14 -11.23 -6.44
C ILE A 202 6.17 -12.26 -6.92
N LEU A 203 5.97 -12.78 -8.13
CA LEU A 203 6.90 -13.70 -8.80
C LEU A 203 8.04 -12.91 -9.47
N ALA A 204 9.29 -13.25 -9.17
CA ALA A 204 10.47 -12.65 -9.81
C ALA A 204 11.63 -13.66 -9.88
N ALA A 205 12.67 -13.33 -10.66
CA ALA A 205 13.87 -14.16 -10.76
C ALA A 205 14.61 -14.21 -9.40
N CYS A 206 15.03 -15.40 -9.00
CA CYS A 206 15.73 -15.67 -7.75
C CYS A 206 16.89 -16.65 -8.00
N PRO A 207 18.15 -16.21 -7.89
CA PRO A 207 19.30 -17.07 -8.21
C PRO A 207 19.71 -17.99 -7.05
N TRP A 208 19.08 -17.90 -5.88
CA TRP A 208 19.43 -18.74 -4.73
C TRP A 208 18.95 -20.18 -4.93
N THR A 209 19.92 -21.08 -4.98
CA THR A 209 19.82 -22.53 -5.16
C THR A 209 19.11 -23.28 -4.02
N GLU A 210 18.74 -22.58 -2.95
CA GLU A 210 17.97 -23.13 -1.82
C GLU A 210 16.46 -23.15 -2.10
N SER A 211 15.97 -22.37 -3.07
CA SER A 211 14.61 -22.54 -3.57
C SER A 211 14.53 -23.85 -4.35
N LYS A 212 13.75 -24.81 -3.86
CA LYS A 212 13.60 -26.15 -4.47
C LYS A 212 12.89 -26.12 -5.83
N ILE A 213 12.61 -24.93 -6.39
CA ILE A 213 11.55 -24.68 -7.38
C ILE A 213 12.08 -24.03 -8.68
N GLY A 214 13.37 -23.67 -8.76
CA GLY A 214 14.02 -23.20 -10.00
C GLY A 214 14.40 -21.72 -9.97
N PRO A 215 14.57 -21.05 -11.12
CA PRO A 215 15.19 -19.72 -11.19
C PRO A 215 14.26 -18.56 -10.78
N PHE A 216 13.11 -18.85 -10.18
CA PHE A 216 12.10 -17.87 -9.78
C PHE A 216 11.59 -18.16 -8.37
N ASN A 217 11.16 -17.10 -7.68
CA ASN A 217 10.51 -17.21 -6.37
C ASN A 217 9.35 -16.20 -6.26
N ILE A 218 8.41 -16.49 -5.37
CA ILE A 218 7.30 -15.61 -5.01
C ILE A 218 7.62 -15.01 -3.64
N LEU A 219 7.74 -13.69 -3.58
CA LEU A 219 8.09 -12.98 -2.36
C LEU A 219 7.16 -11.78 -2.13
N SER A 220 7.07 -11.37 -0.88
CA SER A 220 6.26 -10.24 -0.43
C SER A 220 7.13 -9.14 0.19
N GLY A 221 6.73 -7.90 -0.01
CA GLY A 221 7.38 -6.75 0.59
C GLY A 221 7.18 -5.46 -0.18
N THR A 222 7.37 -4.34 0.50
CA THR A 222 7.56 -3.04 -0.17
C THR A 222 8.80 -3.04 -1.07
N SER A 223 9.76 -3.94 -0.84
CA SER A 223 10.87 -4.26 -1.74
C SER A 223 10.43 -4.76 -3.11
N MET A 224 9.26 -5.39 -3.23
CA MET A 224 8.68 -5.84 -4.52
C MET A 224 7.83 -4.73 -5.16
N ALA A 225 7.22 -3.86 -4.34
CA ALA A 225 6.45 -2.71 -4.82
C ALA A 225 7.34 -1.60 -5.41
N ALA A 226 8.50 -1.34 -4.79
CA ALA A 226 9.46 -0.33 -5.26
C ALA A 226 9.91 -0.54 -6.73
N PRO A 227 10.37 -1.71 -7.19
CA PRO A 227 10.79 -1.92 -8.57
C PRO A 227 9.64 -1.80 -9.58
N HIS A 228 8.39 -2.13 -9.22
CA HIS A 228 7.23 -1.83 -10.07
C HIS A 228 7.12 -0.33 -10.33
N SER A 229 7.16 0.47 -9.26
CA SER A 229 7.12 1.94 -9.38
C SER A 229 8.35 2.52 -10.08
N SER A 230 9.55 1.92 -9.90
CA SER A 230 10.75 2.29 -10.65
C SER A 230 10.59 2.05 -12.14
N GLY A 231 10.00 0.92 -12.54
CA GLY A 231 9.70 0.63 -13.94
C GLY A 231 8.74 1.66 -14.55
N VAL A 232 7.68 2.01 -13.81
CA VAL A 232 6.74 3.07 -14.24
C VAL A 232 7.45 4.42 -14.38
N ALA A 233 8.26 4.81 -13.40
CA ALA A 233 9.03 6.05 -13.46
C ALA A 233 10.00 6.09 -14.66
N ALA A 234 10.65 4.96 -14.97
CA ALA A 234 11.54 4.83 -16.12
C ALA A 234 10.79 4.94 -17.46
N LEU A 235 9.61 4.33 -17.57
CA LEU A 235 8.75 4.46 -18.76
C LEU A 235 8.30 5.91 -18.97
N ILE A 236 7.86 6.59 -17.91
CA ILE A 236 7.52 8.01 -17.97
C ILE A 236 8.73 8.83 -18.40
N LYS A 237 9.92 8.57 -17.86
CA LYS A 237 11.15 9.28 -18.22
C LYS A 237 11.60 9.01 -19.66
N SER A 238 11.29 7.83 -20.20
CA SER A 238 11.52 7.49 -21.63
C SER A 238 10.60 8.31 -22.55
N LEU A 239 9.32 8.44 -22.18
CA LEU A 239 8.34 9.24 -22.93
C LEU A 239 8.58 10.75 -22.77
N HIS A 240 9.09 11.17 -21.62
CA HIS A 240 9.32 12.57 -21.26
C HIS A 240 10.75 12.78 -20.73
N PRO A 241 11.78 12.73 -21.60
CA PRO A 241 13.19 12.81 -21.17
C PRO A 241 13.56 14.11 -20.45
N ASP A 242 12.81 15.19 -20.69
CA ASP A 242 13.04 16.51 -20.12
C ASP A 242 12.38 16.71 -18.74
N TRP A 243 11.48 15.82 -18.31
CA TRP A 243 10.77 16.00 -17.05
C TRP A 243 11.69 15.90 -15.85
N SER A 244 11.50 16.81 -14.89
CA SER A 244 12.17 16.71 -13.59
C SER A 244 11.73 15.43 -12.86
N PRO A 245 12.51 14.93 -11.89
CA PRO A 245 12.05 13.80 -11.09
C PRO A 245 10.79 14.12 -10.27
N ALA A 246 10.56 15.40 -9.93
CA ALA A 246 9.36 15.83 -9.23
C ALA A 246 8.13 15.82 -10.15
N ALA A 247 8.30 16.17 -11.43
CA ALA A 247 7.24 16.03 -12.43
C ALA A 247 6.86 14.55 -12.65
N VAL A 248 7.84 13.64 -12.73
CA VAL A 248 7.59 12.19 -12.82
C VAL A 248 6.82 11.70 -11.58
N LYS A 249 7.30 12.06 -10.38
CA LYS A 249 6.61 11.75 -9.12
C LYS A 249 5.17 12.29 -9.10
N SER A 250 5.00 13.55 -9.51
CA SER A 250 3.68 14.18 -9.58
C SER A 250 2.76 13.41 -10.51
N ALA A 251 3.21 13.07 -11.71
CA ALA A 251 2.41 12.33 -12.69
C ALA A 251 1.92 10.99 -12.12
N MET A 252 2.80 10.24 -11.45
CA MET A 252 2.44 8.98 -10.80
C MET A 252 1.40 9.18 -9.69
N MET A 253 1.56 10.21 -8.85
CA MET A 253 0.66 10.46 -7.72
C MET A 253 -0.71 11.01 -8.15
N THR A 254 -0.76 11.98 -9.06
CA THR A 254 -2.00 12.64 -9.46
C THR A 254 -2.91 11.77 -10.32
N THR A 255 -2.37 10.71 -10.90
CA THR A 255 -3.09 9.78 -11.78
C THR A 255 -3.35 8.41 -11.15
N ALA A 256 -2.87 8.20 -9.92
CA ALA A 256 -3.14 7.00 -9.13
C ALA A 256 -4.65 6.82 -8.89
N TYR A 257 -5.10 5.57 -8.79
CA TYR A 257 -6.50 5.23 -8.52
C TYR A 257 -6.71 4.78 -7.08
N VAL A 258 -7.90 5.06 -6.54
CA VAL A 258 -8.26 4.76 -5.14
C VAL A 258 -9.44 3.78 -5.04
N VAL A 259 -9.79 3.13 -6.15
CA VAL A 259 -10.87 2.14 -6.24
C VAL A 259 -10.31 0.73 -6.36
N ASN A 260 -10.99 -0.26 -5.80
CA ASN A 260 -10.65 -1.67 -5.92
C ASN A 260 -11.50 -2.36 -7.01
N SER A 261 -11.25 -3.65 -7.23
CA SER A 261 -11.93 -4.49 -8.22
C SER A 261 -13.41 -4.77 -7.93
N THR A 262 -13.94 -4.35 -6.78
CA THR A 262 -15.39 -4.40 -6.47
C THR A 262 -16.09 -3.06 -6.66
N GLY A 263 -15.38 -2.03 -7.14
CA GLY A 263 -15.90 -0.67 -7.31
C GLY A 263 -15.91 0.16 -6.02
N GLY A 264 -15.52 -0.43 -4.88
CA GLY A 264 -15.34 0.27 -3.61
C GLY A 264 -13.98 0.97 -3.51
N SER A 265 -13.71 1.62 -2.38
CA SER A 265 -12.37 2.15 -2.11
C SER A 265 -11.35 1.02 -1.92
N VAL A 266 -10.08 1.29 -2.22
CA VAL A 266 -8.95 0.46 -1.78
C VAL A 266 -9.04 0.24 -0.26
N LEU A 267 -8.81 -1.00 0.16
CA LEU A 267 -8.96 -1.41 1.55
C LEU A 267 -7.62 -1.60 2.25
N ASP A 268 -7.60 -1.51 3.57
CA ASP A 268 -6.49 -1.90 4.43
C ASP A 268 -6.52 -3.40 4.75
N GLU A 269 -5.55 -3.86 5.54
CA GLU A 269 -5.39 -5.28 5.89
C GLU A 269 -6.58 -5.83 6.70
N LYS A 270 -7.41 -4.99 7.30
CA LYS A 270 -8.61 -5.37 8.05
C LYS A 270 -9.88 -5.24 7.20
N HIS A 271 -9.74 -4.98 5.89
CA HIS A 271 -10.82 -4.66 4.97
C HIS A 271 -11.60 -3.38 5.35
N GLY A 272 -10.99 -2.48 6.12
CA GLY A 272 -11.43 -1.10 6.29
C GLY A 272 -11.03 -0.24 5.09
N LYS A 273 -11.57 0.99 4.98
CA LYS A 273 -11.15 1.93 3.94
C LYS A 273 -9.71 2.38 4.21
N ALA A 274 -8.79 2.08 3.28
CA ALA A 274 -7.40 2.53 3.41
C ALA A 274 -7.31 4.06 3.43
N ASP A 275 -6.62 4.60 4.43
CA ASP A 275 -6.43 6.03 4.58
C ASP A 275 -5.27 6.56 3.71
N ALA A 276 -4.86 7.81 3.91
CA ALA A 276 -3.73 8.39 3.18
C ALA A 276 -2.37 7.88 3.67
N TYR A 277 -2.26 7.54 4.95
CA TYR A 277 -1.03 7.03 5.56
C TYR A 277 -0.78 5.56 5.24
N ALA A 278 -1.79 4.83 4.75
CA ALA A 278 -1.68 3.46 4.27
C ALA A 278 -1.33 3.37 2.78
N MET A 279 -1.96 4.17 1.91
CA MET A 279 -1.81 4.03 0.44
C MET A 279 -1.27 5.26 -0.30
N GLY A 280 -1.00 6.36 0.40
CA GLY A 280 -0.59 7.62 -0.22
C GLY A 280 -1.67 8.15 -1.16
N ALA A 281 -1.25 8.48 -2.38
CA ALA A 281 -2.15 8.96 -3.43
C ALA A 281 -3.08 7.87 -4.00
N GLY A 282 -2.77 6.58 -3.80
CA GLY A 282 -3.52 5.45 -4.35
C GLY A 282 -2.60 4.47 -5.08
N HIS A 283 -3.20 3.52 -5.78
CA HIS A 283 -2.49 2.52 -6.57
C HIS A 283 -2.01 3.10 -7.91
N VAL A 284 -0.76 2.81 -8.26
CA VAL A 284 -0.10 3.31 -9.47
C VAL A 284 -0.89 2.97 -10.74
N ASN A 285 -1.03 3.94 -11.65
CA ASN A 285 -1.64 3.79 -12.96
C ASN A 285 -0.64 4.19 -14.05
N PRO A 286 0.10 3.23 -14.64
CA PRO A 286 1.15 3.55 -15.62
C PRO A 286 0.62 4.29 -16.84
N THR A 287 -0.52 3.87 -17.38
CA THR A 287 -1.11 4.44 -18.60
C THR A 287 -1.53 5.89 -18.38
N ARG A 288 -2.20 6.21 -17.27
CA ARG A 288 -2.59 7.59 -16.99
C ARG A 288 -1.40 8.47 -16.60
N ALA A 289 -0.40 7.91 -15.92
CA ALA A 289 0.80 8.65 -15.53
C ALA A 289 1.68 9.06 -16.73
N ALA A 290 1.52 8.41 -17.89
CA ALA A 290 2.21 8.79 -19.13
C ALA A 290 1.72 10.13 -19.69
N ASP A 291 0.48 10.53 -19.42
CA ASP A 291 -0.07 11.83 -19.82
C ASP A 291 -1.01 12.40 -18.73
N PRO A 292 -0.45 13.04 -17.69
CA PRO A 292 -1.20 13.51 -16.53
C PRO A 292 -1.91 14.85 -16.79
N GLY A 293 -1.65 15.53 -17.92
CA GLY A 293 -2.08 16.90 -18.21
C GLY A 293 -1.34 17.98 -17.39
N LEU A 294 -1.41 17.89 -16.05
CA LEU A 294 -0.77 18.82 -15.11
C LEU A 294 0.19 18.11 -14.16
N VAL A 295 1.31 18.78 -13.82
CA VAL A 295 2.25 18.33 -12.79
C VAL A 295 2.58 19.43 -11.78
N TYR A 296 2.76 19.01 -10.53
CA TYR A 296 3.34 19.81 -9.45
C TYR A 296 4.85 19.65 -9.47
N ASP A 297 5.53 20.57 -10.15
CA ASP A 297 6.98 20.50 -10.31
C ASP A 297 7.71 21.16 -9.13
N LEU A 298 8.89 20.63 -8.80
CA LEU A 298 9.77 21.07 -7.71
C LEU A 298 11.23 21.05 -8.16
N GLY A 299 11.92 22.16 -7.91
CA GLY A 299 13.35 22.33 -8.17
C GLY A 299 14.22 22.03 -6.96
N VAL A 300 15.54 22.02 -7.19
CA VAL A 300 16.55 21.85 -6.13
C VAL A 300 16.44 22.93 -5.06
N THR A 301 16.19 24.18 -5.47
CA THR A 301 16.05 25.32 -4.57
C THR A 301 14.83 25.17 -3.64
N ASP A 302 13.74 24.56 -4.11
CA ASP A 302 12.54 24.34 -3.30
C ASP A 302 12.81 23.33 -2.19
N TYR A 303 13.45 22.20 -2.52
CA TYR A 303 13.86 21.21 -1.52
C TYR A 303 14.91 21.76 -0.55
N ALA A 304 15.88 22.53 -1.05
CA ALA A 304 16.89 23.16 -0.20
C ALA A 304 16.25 24.16 0.78
N GLY A 305 15.31 24.98 0.31
CA GLY A 305 14.51 25.89 1.13
C GLY A 305 13.69 25.16 2.18
N TYR A 306 13.12 24.00 1.83
CA TYR A 306 12.39 23.15 2.76
C TYR A 306 13.28 22.53 3.84
N ILE A 307 14.45 21.98 3.47
CA ILE A 307 15.44 21.46 4.42
C ILE A 307 15.87 22.56 5.40
N CYS A 308 16.13 23.76 4.88
CA CYS A 308 16.49 24.93 5.68
C CYS A 308 15.39 25.37 6.63
N TRP A 309 14.12 25.29 6.23
CA TRP A 309 12.99 25.56 7.11
C TRP A 309 12.92 24.55 8.28
N LEU A 310 13.10 23.26 7.98
CA LEU A 310 12.94 22.19 8.97
C LEU A 310 14.15 22.07 9.93
N LEU A 311 15.37 22.15 9.40
CA LEU A 311 16.60 21.82 10.14
C LEU A 311 17.50 23.03 10.38
N GLY A 312 17.18 24.20 9.81
CA GLY A 312 18.11 25.33 9.75
C GLY A 312 19.42 24.96 9.05
N ASP A 313 20.51 25.67 9.37
CA ASP A 313 21.85 25.38 8.82
C ASP A 313 22.42 24.01 9.28
N ARG A 314 21.74 23.31 10.20
CA ARG A 314 22.16 21.96 10.65
C ARG A 314 21.85 20.88 9.61
N GLY A 315 20.91 21.14 8.69
CA GLY A 315 20.46 20.14 7.71
C GLY A 315 21.50 19.82 6.64
N ASN A 316 22.39 20.77 6.30
CA ASN A 316 23.51 20.56 5.38
C ASN A 316 24.51 21.72 5.49
N LYS A 317 25.76 21.44 5.87
CA LYS A 317 26.83 22.46 5.97
C LYS A 317 27.16 23.15 4.64
N SER A 318 26.77 22.57 3.52
CA SER A 318 26.95 23.15 2.18
C SER A 318 25.82 24.08 1.76
N LEU A 319 24.69 24.10 2.50
CA LEU A 319 23.59 25.03 2.25
C LEU A 319 23.80 26.30 3.07
N THR A 320 23.61 27.45 2.45
CA THR A 320 23.52 28.73 3.17
C THR A 320 22.04 29.10 3.29
N CYS A 321 21.37 28.68 4.38
CA CYS A 321 19.92 28.82 4.49
C CYS A 321 19.44 30.28 4.48
N ALA A 322 20.31 31.22 4.88
CA ALA A 322 20.05 32.65 4.77
C ALA A 322 19.84 33.14 3.32
N LYS A 323 20.35 32.42 2.31
CA LYS A 323 20.26 32.78 0.89
C LYS A 323 19.15 32.03 0.14
N LEU A 324 18.39 31.17 0.83
CA LEU A 324 17.38 30.30 0.22
C LEU A 324 15.97 30.76 0.60
N PRO A 325 14.97 30.48 -0.25
CA PRO A 325 13.58 30.73 0.10
C PRO A 325 13.17 29.86 1.30
N LYS A 326 12.44 30.44 2.25
CA LYS A 326 11.87 29.68 3.37
C LYS A 326 10.61 28.97 2.89
N VAL A 327 10.74 27.71 2.50
CA VAL A 327 9.62 26.88 2.05
C VAL A 327 9.11 26.08 3.25
N ARG A 328 7.95 26.45 3.79
CA ARG A 328 7.29 25.64 4.82
C ARG A 328 6.84 24.31 4.23
N ASP A 329 6.69 23.31 5.08
CA ASP A 329 6.12 22.00 4.73
C ASP A 329 4.84 22.10 3.89
N VAL A 330 3.87 22.87 4.34
CA VAL A 330 2.59 23.04 3.65
C VAL A 330 2.71 23.78 2.32
N GLU A 331 3.75 24.62 2.16
CA GLU A 331 4.01 25.43 0.95
C GLU A 331 4.90 24.70 -0.06
N LEU A 332 5.47 23.56 0.30
CA LEU A 332 6.15 22.72 -0.68
C LEU A 332 5.13 22.37 -1.76
N ASN A 333 5.48 22.63 -3.02
CA ASN A 333 4.63 22.40 -4.19
C ASN A 333 4.47 20.91 -4.50
N TYR A 334 4.00 20.16 -3.51
CA TYR A 334 3.88 18.71 -3.47
C TYR A 334 2.47 18.29 -3.90
N PRO A 335 2.29 17.12 -4.55
CA PRO A 335 0.99 16.65 -5.03
C PRO A 335 -0.04 16.26 -3.94
N THR A 336 0.27 16.53 -2.67
CA THR A 336 -0.62 16.30 -1.52
C THR A 336 -0.58 17.53 -0.61
N ILE A 337 -1.62 17.69 0.20
CA ILE A 337 -1.70 18.79 1.16
C ILE A 337 -2.06 18.23 2.54
N THR A 338 -1.27 18.61 3.54
CA THR A 338 -1.56 18.37 4.96
C THR A 338 -1.97 19.69 5.57
N VAL A 339 -3.15 19.77 6.17
CA VAL A 339 -3.68 21.01 6.77
C VAL A 339 -4.13 20.79 8.21
N PRO A 340 -3.94 21.75 9.12
CA PRO A 340 -4.48 21.66 10.48
C PRO A 340 -6.01 21.67 10.47
N LEU A 341 -6.62 20.81 11.27
CA LEU A 341 -8.08 20.78 11.50
C LEU A 341 -8.46 21.89 12.48
N LYS A 342 -8.45 23.13 12.00
CA LYS A 342 -8.83 24.31 12.79
C LYS A 342 -9.99 25.06 12.11
N PRO A 343 -10.89 25.69 12.88
CA PRO A 343 -11.95 26.53 12.32
C PRO A 343 -11.40 27.74 11.55
N THR A 344 -10.23 28.23 11.96
CA THR A 344 -9.53 29.33 11.30
C THR A 344 -9.05 28.91 9.91
N ALA A 345 -9.29 29.78 8.93
CA ALA A 345 -8.87 29.56 7.56
C ALA A 345 -7.36 29.35 7.45
N PHE A 346 -6.97 28.23 6.84
CA PHE A 346 -5.60 27.93 6.49
C PHE A 346 -5.41 28.02 4.99
N MET A 347 -4.43 28.81 4.53
CA MET A 347 -4.17 29.04 3.12
C MET A 347 -2.98 28.19 2.67
N VAL A 348 -3.11 27.54 1.52
CA VAL A 348 -2.02 26.78 0.90
C VAL A 348 -1.94 27.12 -0.58
N ASN A 349 -0.75 27.49 -1.04
CA ASN A 349 -0.53 27.79 -2.45
C ASN A 349 0.04 26.58 -3.18
N ARG A 350 -0.41 26.38 -4.41
CA ARG A 350 0.13 25.37 -5.32
C ARG A 350 0.32 25.96 -6.71
N THR A 351 1.36 25.51 -7.39
CA THR A 351 1.68 25.86 -8.77
C THR A 351 1.70 24.60 -9.60
N VAL A 352 0.92 24.57 -10.67
CA VAL A 352 0.88 23.45 -11.60
C VAL A 352 1.47 23.89 -12.93
N THR A 353 2.15 22.98 -13.60
CA THR A 353 2.72 23.16 -14.93
C THR A 353 1.91 22.34 -15.92
N ASN A 354 1.47 22.94 -17.02
CA ASN A 354 0.82 22.20 -18.10
C ASN A 354 1.86 21.40 -18.90
N VAL A 355 1.72 20.08 -18.90
CA VAL A 355 2.56 19.16 -19.67
C VAL A 355 1.80 18.51 -20.84
N GLY A 356 0.52 18.81 -20.97
CA GLY A 356 -0.28 18.46 -22.15
C GLY A 356 -0.19 19.52 -23.26
N PRO A 357 -1.09 19.42 -24.27
CA PRO A 357 -1.23 20.40 -25.34
C PRO A 357 -1.42 21.85 -24.87
N PRO A 358 -1.11 22.85 -25.72
CA PRO A 358 -1.46 24.26 -25.46
C PRO A 358 -2.98 24.49 -25.51
N SER A 359 -3.42 25.67 -25.09
CA SER A 359 -4.83 26.11 -25.15
C SER A 359 -5.80 25.23 -24.35
N LEU A 360 -5.35 24.72 -23.20
CA LEU A 360 -6.18 23.90 -22.31
C LEU A 360 -6.72 24.71 -21.14
N THR A 361 -7.96 24.41 -20.78
CA THR A 361 -8.63 24.95 -19.61
C THR A 361 -8.89 23.83 -18.63
N TYR A 362 -8.56 24.07 -17.36
CA TYR A 362 -8.81 23.13 -16.27
C TYR A 362 -9.70 23.76 -15.21
N VAL A 363 -10.69 23.01 -14.72
CA VAL A 363 -11.57 23.39 -13.62
C VAL A 363 -11.35 22.48 -12.43
N ALA A 364 -11.23 23.07 -11.24
CA ALA A 364 -11.04 22.33 -10.00
C ALA A 364 -12.33 21.63 -9.57
N LYS A 365 -12.29 20.30 -9.46
CA LYS A 365 -13.30 19.45 -8.83
C LYS A 365 -12.84 19.07 -7.44
N LEU A 366 -13.70 19.29 -6.45
CA LEU A 366 -13.42 19.04 -5.04
C LEU A 366 -14.24 17.84 -4.54
N ASP A 367 -13.55 16.83 -3.99
CA ASP A 367 -14.14 15.73 -3.24
C ASP A 367 -13.51 15.74 -1.83
N MET A 368 -14.23 16.30 -0.86
CA MET A 368 -13.70 16.61 0.47
C MET A 368 -14.38 15.79 1.55
N PRO A 369 -13.64 15.40 2.61
CA PRO A 369 -14.26 14.80 3.78
C PRO A 369 -15.25 15.79 4.41
N LYS A 370 -16.35 15.28 4.97
CA LYS A 370 -17.41 16.11 5.59
C LYS A 370 -16.91 17.04 6.72
N SER A 371 -15.76 16.73 7.30
CA SER A 371 -15.12 17.53 8.35
C SER A 371 -14.37 18.76 7.83
N LEU A 372 -14.29 18.99 6.52
CA LEU A 372 -13.46 20.04 5.93
C LEU A 372 -14.18 20.78 4.79
N THR A 373 -14.19 22.10 4.87
CA THR A 373 -14.60 22.98 3.77
C THR A 373 -13.37 23.50 3.05
N VAL A 374 -13.36 23.40 1.73
CA VAL A 374 -12.24 23.84 0.88
C VAL A 374 -12.74 24.76 -0.23
N ARG A 375 -12.04 25.87 -0.46
CA ARG A 375 -12.26 26.77 -1.60
C ARG A 375 -10.96 27.00 -2.34
N VAL A 376 -10.95 26.81 -3.66
CA VAL A 376 -9.77 27.01 -4.51
C VAL A 376 -9.95 28.30 -5.33
N THR A 377 -8.92 29.16 -5.35
CA THR A 377 -8.93 30.44 -6.07
C THR A 377 -7.63 30.65 -6.86
N PRO A 378 -7.68 30.90 -8.18
CA PRO A 378 -8.85 30.71 -9.04
C PRO A 378 -9.24 29.21 -9.11
N ASN A 379 -10.53 28.93 -9.31
CA ASN A 379 -11.04 27.56 -9.51
C ASN A 379 -10.95 27.11 -10.99
N LYS A 380 -10.53 28.00 -11.89
CA LYS A 380 -10.32 27.76 -13.32
C LYS A 380 -8.92 28.23 -13.71
N LEU A 381 -8.15 27.38 -14.36
CA LEU A 381 -6.82 27.68 -14.88
C LEU A 381 -6.81 27.55 -16.39
N VAL A 382 -6.40 28.62 -17.08
CA VAL A 382 -6.31 28.67 -18.54
C VAL A 382 -4.83 28.71 -18.93
N PHE A 383 -4.42 27.74 -19.73
CA PHE A 383 -3.05 27.62 -20.24
C PHE A 383 -3.05 27.89 -21.74
N SER A 384 -2.37 28.95 -22.13
CA SER A 384 -2.18 29.34 -23.54
C SER A 384 -1.04 28.57 -24.21
N LYS A 385 -0.06 28.11 -23.44
CA LYS A 385 1.15 27.44 -23.95
C LYS A 385 1.43 26.14 -23.20
N ALA A 386 2.10 25.20 -23.88
CA ALA A 386 2.75 24.08 -23.21
C ALA A 386 3.82 24.60 -22.24
N ARG A 387 4.00 23.91 -21.11
CA ARG A 387 4.91 24.27 -20.01
C ARG A 387 4.61 25.58 -19.29
N GLU A 388 3.48 26.23 -19.59
CA GLU A 388 3.02 27.38 -18.82
C GLU A 388 2.68 26.96 -17.39
N LYS A 389 3.08 27.79 -16.42
CA LYS A 389 2.84 27.59 -15.00
C LYS A 389 1.72 28.49 -14.53
N LYS A 390 0.79 27.95 -13.73
CA LYS A 390 -0.24 28.73 -13.06
C LYS A 390 -0.34 28.35 -11.59
N SER A 391 -0.66 29.34 -10.76
CA SER A 391 -0.80 29.16 -9.32
C SER A 391 -2.27 29.28 -8.90
N SER A 392 -2.63 28.50 -7.89
CA SER A 392 -3.92 28.57 -7.21
C SER A 392 -3.71 28.50 -5.71
N SER A 393 -4.62 29.12 -4.95
CA SER A 393 -4.63 29.11 -3.51
C SER A 393 -5.84 28.35 -2.98
N GLY A 394 -5.61 27.34 -2.15
CA GLY A 394 -6.63 26.60 -1.43
C GLY A 394 -6.83 27.19 -0.03
N GLN A 395 -8.07 27.57 0.28
CA GLN A 395 -8.49 27.96 1.62
C GLN A 395 -9.19 26.78 2.30
N PHE A 396 -8.65 26.32 3.42
CA PHE A 396 -9.13 25.17 4.18
C PHE A 396 -9.70 25.60 5.53
N ARG A 397 -10.86 25.08 5.93
CA ARG A 397 -11.48 25.31 7.23
C ARG A 397 -12.09 24.02 7.76
N ALA A 398 -11.81 23.67 9.02
CA ALA A 398 -12.52 22.58 9.67
C ALA A 398 -13.98 22.98 9.90
N VAL A 399 -14.90 22.06 9.61
CA VAL A 399 -16.29 22.15 10.03
C VAL A 399 -16.30 21.76 11.51
N GLN A 400 -16.81 22.63 12.40
CA GLN A 400 -16.92 22.29 13.82
C GLN A 400 -17.72 20.98 13.96
N PRO A 401 -17.19 19.96 14.66
CA PRO A 401 -17.94 18.74 14.86
C PRO A 401 -19.14 19.01 15.77
N ASP A 402 -20.31 18.52 15.39
CA ASP A 402 -21.36 18.21 16.37
C ASP A 402 -20.75 17.23 17.36
N HIS A 403 -20.76 17.57 18.65
CA HIS A 403 -20.09 16.84 19.72
C HIS A 403 -20.56 15.37 19.78
N THR A 404 -19.85 14.46 19.12
CA THR A 404 -19.98 13.02 19.33
C THR A 404 -18.65 12.45 19.84
N PRO A 405 -18.59 11.91 21.08
CA PRO A 405 -17.37 11.32 21.63
C PRO A 405 -17.10 9.95 20.98
N GLY A 406 -15.88 9.69 20.51
CA GLY A 406 -15.50 8.31 20.13
C GLY A 406 -14.23 8.08 19.31
N SER A 407 -13.86 8.95 18.35
CA SER A 407 -12.71 8.62 17.47
C SER A 407 -11.43 9.38 17.88
N GLN A 408 -10.51 8.69 18.54
CA GLN A 408 -9.19 9.19 18.92
C GLN A 408 -8.14 8.57 17.99
N LEU A 409 -7.62 9.36 17.03
CA LEU A 409 -6.25 9.29 16.47
C LEU A 409 -5.99 10.19 15.23
N SER A 410 -6.97 10.98 14.75
CA SER A 410 -6.75 11.95 13.64
C SER A 410 -7.36 13.33 13.92
N ARG A 411 -7.16 13.89 15.12
CA ARG A 411 -7.89 15.11 15.55
C ARG A 411 -7.23 16.44 15.15
N ASP A 412 -5.97 16.45 14.69
CA ASP A 412 -5.26 17.73 14.50
C ASP A 412 -4.97 18.10 13.05
N LEU A 413 -4.99 17.15 12.10
CA LEU A 413 -4.65 17.39 10.69
C LEU A 413 -5.62 16.65 9.76
N ALA A 414 -5.98 17.29 8.65
CA ALA A 414 -6.66 16.68 7.52
C ALA A 414 -5.67 16.51 6.36
N LEU A 415 -5.83 15.41 5.63
CA LEU A 415 -5.00 15.05 4.50
C LEU A 415 -5.81 15.12 3.22
N ILE A 416 -5.25 15.84 2.25
CA ILE A 416 -5.84 16.06 0.95
C ILE A 416 -4.95 15.38 -0.07
N LYS A 417 -5.46 14.28 -0.62
CA LYS A 417 -4.83 13.53 -1.70
C LYS A 417 -5.01 14.29 -3.02
N ALA A 418 -4.18 13.99 -4.01
CA ALA A 418 -4.38 14.50 -5.36
C ALA A 418 -5.78 14.19 -5.92
N SER A 419 -6.39 13.08 -5.51
CA SER A 419 -7.76 12.73 -5.91
C SER A 419 -8.85 13.63 -5.33
N HIS A 420 -8.59 14.36 -4.24
CA HIS A 420 -9.57 15.27 -3.64
C HIS A 420 -9.65 16.62 -4.37
N ILE A 421 -8.56 17.07 -5.00
CA ILE A 421 -8.54 18.29 -5.82
C ILE A 421 -8.07 17.90 -7.21
N GLN A 422 -9.02 17.55 -8.07
CA GLN A 422 -8.75 17.16 -9.45
C GLN A 422 -8.97 18.33 -10.38
N TRP A 423 -8.00 18.59 -11.25
CA TRP A 423 -8.15 19.52 -12.35
C TRP A 423 -8.68 18.77 -13.57
N ASN A 424 -9.95 18.98 -13.88
CA ASN A 424 -10.56 18.36 -15.06
C ASN A 424 -10.39 19.27 -16.26
N CYS A 425 -9.88 18.70 -17.36
CA CYS A 425 -9.76 19.43 -18.60
C CYS A 425 -11.15 19.59 -19.25
N GLU A 426 -11.54 20.82 -19.52
CA GLU A 426 -12.69 21.13 -20.38
C GLU A 426 -12.14 21.39 -21.78
N LEU A 427 -12.38 20.46 -22.70
CA LEU A 427 -12.26 20.76 -24.12
C LEU A 427 -13.42 21.70 -24.45
N LEU A 428 -13.11 22.98 -24.64
CA LEU A 428 -14.06 23.90 -25.25
C LEU A 428 -14.17 23.47 -26.71
N ASP A 429 -15.32 22.92 -27.09
CA ASP A 429 -15.74 22.92 -28.49
C ASP A 429 -15.73 24.39 -28.93
N LEU A 430 -14.70 24.79 -29.67
CA LEU A 430 -14.71 26.07 -30.36
C LEU A 430 -15.74 25.94 -31.51
N PRO A 431 -16.62 26.93 -31.70
CA PRO A 431 -17.70 26.87 -32.68
C PRO A 431 -17.23 26.71 -34.12
#